data_AF-A0A7C2TWA3-F1
#
_entry.id   AF-A0A7C2TWA3-F1
#
_cell.length_a   1.000
_cell.length_b   1.000
_cell.length_c   1.000
_cell.angle_alpha   90.00
_cell.angle_beta   90.00
_cell.angle_gamma   90.00
#
_symmetry.space_group_name_H-M   'P 1'
#
loop_
_entity.id
_entity.type
_entity.pdbx_description
1 polymer ?
#
loop_
_entity_poly.entity_id
_entity_poly.type
_entity_poly.pdbx_seq_one_letter_code
_entity_poly.pdbx_strand_id
1 'polypeptide(L)'
;MTETMTLDGIIEDLQAIEPQLLQFEKKYKLLSSYFYRLYETGKLECEEEFQEWAALYEAKQHRETLFHKHLAEALSTMPLSKPVEVGEFT
;
A
#
# COMPACT_ATOMS: atom_id res chain seq x y z
N MET A 1 7.52 -17.44 -9.66
CA MET A 1 7.55 -17.97 -8.28
C MET A 1 6.56 -17.11 -7.49
N THR A 2 5.43 -17.66 -7.04
CA THR A 2 4.46 -16.91 -6.25
C THR A 2 4.91 -16.92 -4.80
N GLU A 3 5.60 -15.87 -4.38
CA GLU A 3 5.99 -15.67 -2.99
C GLU A 3 4.72 -15.44 -2.18
N THR A 4 4.28 -16.46 -1.44
CA THR A 4 3.14 -16.37 -0.52
C THR A 4 3.57 -15.57 0.71
N MET A 5 3.36 -14.25 0.65
CA MET A 5 3.45 -13.39 1.83
C MET A 5 2.29 -13.71 2.80
N THR A 6 2.56 -13.62 4.10
CA THR A 6 1.54 -13.75 5.15
C THR A 6 0.80 -12.42 5.36
N LEU A 7 -0.40 -12.46 5.96
CA LEU A 7 -1.17 -11.25 6.26
C LEU A 7 -0.38 -10.28 7.15
N ASP A 8 0.27 -10.79 8.19
CA ASP A 8 1.09 -9.99 9.10
C ASP A 8 2.27 -9.34 8.35
N GLY A 9 2.95 -10.09 7.48
CA GLY A 9 4.04 -9.54 6.67
C GLY A 9 3.57 -8.46 5.68
N ILE A 10 2.36 -8.59 5.13
CA ILE A 10 1.76 -7.56 4.28
C ILE A 10 1.47 -6.29 5.10
N ILE A 11 0.95 -6.44 6.32
CA ILE A 11 0.68 -5.30 7.22
C ILE A 11 1.98 -4.60 7.61
N GLU A 12 3.03 -5.35 7.97
CA GLU A 12 4.35 -4.81 8.29
C GLU A 12 4.96 -4.04 7.11
N ASP A 13 4.91 -4.61 5.90
CA ASP A 13 5.36 -3.93 4.67
C ASP A 13 4.60 -2.62 4.44
N LEU A 14 3.26 -2.63 4.58
CA LEU A 14 2.45 -1.42 4.42
C LEU A 14 2.85 -0.35 5.44
N GLN A 15 3.01 -0.73 6.71
CA GLN A 15 3.44 0.18 7.77
C GLN A 15 4.86 0.72 7.56
N ALA A 16 5.72 -0.01 6.85
CA ALA A 16 7.06 0.46 6.47
C ALA A 16 7.04 1.41 5.27
N ILE A 17 6.13 1.23 4.30
CA ILE A 17 6.03 2.06 3.09
C ILE A 17 5.37 3.42 3.37
N GLU A 18 4.30 3.46 4.16
CA GLU A 18 3.54 4.67 4.48
C GLU A 18 4.39 5.88 4.95
N PRO A 19 5.31 5.76 5.92
CA PRO A 19 6.12 6.89 6.36
C PRO A 19 7.10 7.38 5.28
N GLN A 20 7.48 6.55 4.32
CA GLN A 20 8.34 6.94 3.20
C GLN A 20 7.55 7.77 2.19
N LEU A 21 6.36 7.30 1.80
CA LEU A 21 5.45 8.06 0.94
C LEU A 21 5.09 9.42 1.56
N LEU A 22 4.82 9.45 2.86
CA LEU A 22 4.49 10.70 3.57
C LEU A 22 5.61 11.75 3.51
N GLN A 23 6.88 11.34 3.40
CA GLN A 23 7.99 12.28 3.25
C GLN A 23 7.93 12.98 1.89
N PHE A 24 7.69 12.23 0.81
CA PHE A 24 7.50 12.80 -0.52
C PHE A 24 6.27 13.70 -0.57
N GLU A 25 5.14 13.26 -0.03
CA GLU A 25 3.91 14.05 0.00
C GLU A 25 4.09 15.38 0.72
N LYS A 26 4.83 15.38 1.84
CA LYS A 26 5.15 16.60 2.58
C LYS A 26 6.12 17.51 1.84
N LYS A 27 7.11 16.94 1.15
CA LYS A 27 8.13 17.68 0.37
C LYS A 27 7.52 18.37 -0.83
N TYR A 28 6.73 17.65 -1.63
CA TYR A 28 6.16 18.14 -2.88
C TYR A 28 4.72 18.68 -2.74
N LYS A 29 4.14 18.62 -1.53
CA LYS A 29 2.77 19.08 -1.23
C LYS A 29 1.72 18.47 -2.16
N LEU A 30 1.91 17.19 -2.49
CA LEU A 30 1.09 16.45 -3.44
C LEU A 30 0.88 15.05 -2.92
N LEU A 31 -0.36 14.56 -2.92
CA LEU A 31 -0.66 13.18 -2.50
C LEU A 31 -0.08 12.18 -3.51
N SER A 32 0.40 11.04 -3.02
CA SER A 32 1.02 9.99 -3.84
C SER A 32 0.08 9.50 -4.94
N SER A 33 -1.23 9.44 -4.68
CA SER A 33 -2.25 9.03 -5.67
C SER A 33 -2.46 10.02 -6.82
N TYR A 34 -2.18 11.31 -6.60
CA TYR A 34 -2.23 12.32 -7.65
C TYR A 34 -0.87 12.42 -8.36
N PHE A 35 0.23 12.36 -7.61
CA PHE A 35 1.56 12.25 -8.15
C PHE A 35 1.66 11.08 -9.14
N TYR A 36 1.24 9.88 -8.73
CA TYR A 36 1.35 8.68 -9.57
C TYR A 36 0.53 8.78 -10.86
N ARG A 37 -0.67 9.37 -10.81
CA ARG A 37 -1.45 9.68 -12.02
C ARG A 37 -0.71 10.61 -12.98
N LEU A 38 0.02 11.60 -12.47
CA LEU A 38 0.85 12.48 -13.31
C LEU A 38 2.07 11.75 -13.86
N TYR A 39 2.71 10.94 -13.03
CA TYR A 39 3.85 10.09 -13.38
C TYR A 39 3.51 9.14 -14.53
N GLU A 40 2.37 8.43 -14.47
CA GLU A 40 1.91 7.52 -15.53
C GLU A 40 1.64 8.22 -16.86
N THR A 41 1.30 9.51 -16.86
CA THR A 41 1.07 10.27 -18.10
C THR A 41 2.36 10.68 -18.81
N GLY A 42 3.54 10.37 -18.25
CA GLY A 42 4.84 10.74 -18.81
C GLY A 42 5.11 12.24 -18.80
N LYS A 43 4.36 13.00 -17.99
CA LYS A 43 4.44 14.46 -17.91
C LYS A 43 5.46 14.97 -16.88
N LEU A 44 6.05 14.08 -16.10
CA LEU A 44 7.08 14.42 -15.13
C LEU A 44 8.46 14.19 -15.77
N GLU A 45 9.38 15.12 -15.55
CA GLU A 45 10.78 14.92 -15.89
C GLU A 45 11.33 13.75 -15.05
N CYS A 46 12.22 12.94 -15.63
CA CYS A 46 12.84 11.81 -14.94
C CYS A 46 13.84 12.30 -13.88
N GLU A 47 13.32 12.71 -12.73
CA GLU A 47 14.09 12.84 -11.51
C GLU A 47 14.13 11.49 -10.81
N GLU A 48 15.32 11.07 -10.34
CA GLU A 48 15.52 9.81 -9.64
C GLU A 48 14.58 9.66 -8.43
N GLU A 49 14.33 10.75 -7.70
CA GLU A 49 13.40 10.81 -6.57
C GLU A 49 11.94 10.53 -6.96
N PHE A 50 11.51 10.88 -8.19
CA PHE A 50 10.17 10.55 -8.67
C PHE A 50 10.04 9.08 -9.06
N GLN A 51 11.12 8.47 -9.55
CA GLN A 51 11.14 7.03 -9.80
C GLN A 51 11.04 6.25 -8.48
N GLU A 52 11.75 6.69 -7.44
CA GLU A 52 11.64 6.11 -6.10
C GLU A 52 10.24 6.26 -5.51
N TRP A 53 9.67 7.47 -5.59
CA TRP A 53 8.30 7.71 -5.10
C TRP A 53 7.27 6.85 -5.84
N ALA A 54 7.38 6.73 -7.16
CA ALA A 54 6.50 5.88 -7.95
C ALA A 54 6.63 4.40 -7.56
N ALA A 55 7.86 3.89 -7.42
CA ALA A 55 8.12 2.51 -7.02
C ALA A 55 7.55 2.20 -5.62
N LEU A 56 7.70 3.11 -4.65
CA LEU A 56 7.10 2.96 -3.32
C LEU A 56 5.57 2.91 -3.39
N TYR A 57 4.96 3.74 -4.22
CA TYR A 57 3.51 3.77 -4.37
C TYR A 57 2.98 2.52 -5.09
N GLU A 58 3.68 2.01 -6.09
CA GLU A 58 3.39 0.73 -6.73
C GLU A 58 3.50 -0.43 -5.73
N ALA A 59 4.55 -0.45 -4.90
CA ALA A 59 4.72 -1.45 -3.86
C ALA A 59 3.54 -1.43 -2.88
N LYS A 60 3.11 -0.25 -2.42
CA LYS A 60 1.92 -0.08 -1.56
C LYS A 60 0.67 -0.67 -2.23
N GLN A 61 0.37 -0.28 -3.46
CA GLN A 61 -0.81 -0.77 -4.19
C GLN A 61 -0.79 -2.30 -4.35
N HIS A 62 0.38 -2.87 -4.60
CA HIS A 62 0.54 -4.32 -4.69
C HIS A 62 0.23 -5.00 -3.34
N ARG A 63 0.77 -4.49 -2.23
CA ARG A 63 0.51 -5.04 -0.89
C ARG A 63 -0.95 -4.90 -0.49
N GLU A 64 -1.59 -3.77 -0.76
CA GLU A 64 -3.03 -3.59 -0.53
C GLU A 64 -3.86 -4.60 -1.33
N THR A 65 -3.49 -4.85 -2.59
CA THR A 65 -4.14 -5.87 -3.42
C THR A 65 -4.01 -7.27 -2.83
N LEU A 66 -2.80 -7.63 -2.38
CA LEU A 66 -2.57 -8.91 -1.70
C LEU A 66 -3.38 -9.02 -0.40
N PHE A 67 -3.39 -7.97 0.42
CA PHE A 67 -4.15 -7.91 1.65
C PHE A 67 -5.64 -8.17 1.40
N HIS A 68 -6.24 -7.46 0.45
CA HIS A 68 -7.64 -7.63 0.09
C HIS A 68 -7.93 -9.04 -0.45
N LYS A 69 -7.01 -9.64 -1.20
CA LYS A 69 -7.13 -11.02 -1.67
C LYS A 69 -7.13 -12.01 -0.51
N HIS A 70 -6.18 -11.90 0.42
CA HIS A 70 -6.12 -12.75 1.60
C HIS A 70 -7.36 -12.61 2.49
N LEU A 71 -7.86 -11.38 2.66
CA LEU A 71 -9.09 -11.14 3.40
C LEU A 71 -10.29 -11.78 2.69
N ALA A 72 -10.43 -11.62 1.38
CA ALA A 72 -11.52 -12.23 0.62
C ALA A 72 -11.48 -13.78 0.70
N GLU A 73 -10.30 -14.39 0.62
CA GLU A 73 -10.11 -15.83 0.81
C GLU A 73 -10.53 -16.27 2.21
N ALA A 74 -10.08 -15.57 3.25
CA ALA A 74 -10.46 -15.87 4.64
C ALA A 74 -11.98 -15.77 4.85
N LEU A 75 -12.61 -14.72 4.34
CA LEU A 75 -14.06 -14.51 4.43
C LEU A 75 -14.88 -15.53 3.61
N SER A 76 -14.33 -16.03 2.50
CA SER A 76 -14.99 -17.09 1.72
C SER A 76 -14.96 -18.45 2.44
N THR A 77 -14.00 -18.66 3.35
CA THR A 77 -13.89 -19.91 4.13
C THR A 77 -14.60 -19.86 5.48
N MET A 78 -15.05 -18.68 5.91
CA MET A 78 -15.63 -18.46 7.23
C MET A 78 -16.82 -17.50 7.13
N PRO A 79 -18.09 -17.94 7.28
CA PRO A 79 -19.21 -17.01 7.32
C PRO A 79 -19.07 -16.15 8.57
N LEU A 80 -18.85 -14.84 8.38
CA LEU A 80 -18.78 -13.81 9.43
C LEU A 80 -19.99 -13.91 10.37
N SER A 81 -19.80 -14.52 11.54
CA SER A 81 -20.73 -14.38 12.67
C SER A 81 -20.13 -13.61 13.84
N LYS A 82 -18.92 -13.06 13.73
CA LYS A 82 -18.42 -12.07 14.71
C LYS A 82 -17.58 -10.99 14.03
N PRO A 83 -17.74 -9.70 14.43
CA PRO A 83 -16.93 -8.61 13.93
C PRO A 83 -15.45 -8.84 14.26
N VAL A 84 -14.55 -8.38 13.38
CA VAL A 84 -13.13 -8.23 13.70
C VAL A 84 -13.05 -7.17 14.80
N GLU A 85 -12.95 -7.62 16.05
CA GLU A 85 -12.74 -6.74 17.19
C GLU A 85 -11.34 -6.15 17.07
N VAL A 86 -11.27 -4.93 16.53
CA VAL A 86 -10.12 -4.05 16.69
C VAL A 86 -10.11 -3.70 18.17
N GLY A 87 -9.27 -4.39 18.94
CA GLY A 87 -9.15 -4.20 20.38
C GLY A 87 -8.98 -2.72 20.71
N GLU A 88 -9.80 -2.25 21.65
CA GLU A 88 -9.69 -0.91 22.21
C GLU A 88 -8.27 -0.72 22.76
N PHE A 89 -7.53 0.22 22.18
CA PHE A 89 -6.35 0.76 22.84
C PHE A 89 -6.84 1.65 23.98
N THR A 90 -6.85 1.12 25.20
CA THR A 90 -6.90 1.91 26.45
C THR A 90 -5.55 2.53 26.76
#